data_AF-A0A923YSZ5-F1
#
_entry.id   AF-A0A923YSZ5-F1
#
_cell.length_a   1.000
_cell.length_b   1.000
_cell.length_c   1.000
_cell.angle_alpha   90.00
_cell.angle_beta   90.00
_cell.angle_gamma   90.00
#
_symmetry.space_group_name_H-M   'P 1'
#
loop_
_entity.id
_entity.type
_entity.pdbx_description
1 polymer ?
#
loop_
_entity_poly.entity_id
_entity_poly.type
_entity_poly.pdbx_seq_one_letter_code
_entity_poly.pdbx_strand_id
1 'polypeptide(L)' 'KLFVEQLSVIEGNLYQVKNQSSQDPLNFPIKLNNKLASLQRVVESGEYKPTAGSYIVFKELKAELAKELNQLDKILKAH' A
#
# COMPACT_ATOMS: atom_id res chain seq x y z
N LYS A 1 -7.82 -20.33 -11.98
CA LYS A 1 -7.71 -20.32 -10.49
C LYS A 1 -6.41 -19.67 -10.05
N LEU A 2 -5.24 -20.17 -10.48
CA LEU A 2 -3.93 -19.60 -10.12
C LEU A 2 -3.78 -18.09 -10.40
N PHE A 3 -4.24 -17.62 -11.57
CA PHE A 3 -4.20 -16.20 -11.93
C PHE A 3 -4.92 -15.29 -10.92
N VAL A 4 -6.13 -15.66 -10.52
CA VAL A 4 -6.94 -14.89 -9.58
C VAL A 4 -6.29 -14.89 -8.19
N GLU A 5 -5.75 -16.03 -7.75
CA GLU A 5 -5.03 -16.13 -6.47
C GLU A 5 -3.78 -15.24 -6.44
N GLN A 6 -3.03 -15.18 -7.53
CA GLN A 6 -1.87 -14.29 -7.65
C GLN A 6 -2.25 -12.80 -7.57
N LEU A 7 -3.38 -12.42 -8.19
CA LEU A 7 -3.92 -11.06 -8.07
C LEU A 7 -4.42 -10.76 -6.65
N SER A 8 -5.08 -11.71 -5.99
CA SER A 8 -5.54 -11.55 -4.61
C SER A 8 -4.41 -11.35 -3.60
N VAL A 9 -3.23 -11.93 -3.84
CA VAL A 9 -2.04 -11.69 -3.01
C VAL A 9 -1.57 -10.24 -3.14
N ILE A 10 -1.48 -9.71 -4.36
CA ILE A 10 -1.09 -8.31 -4.61
C ILE A 10 -2.13 -7.36 -4.02
N GLU A 11 -3.42 -7.63 -4.25
CA GLU A 11 -4.51 -6.85 -3.68
C GLU A 11 -4.41 -6.81 -2.15
N GLY A 12 -4.16 -7.96 -1.50
CA GLY A 12 -3.97 -8.05 -0.05
C GLY A 12 -2.71 -7.36 0.49
N ASN A 13 -1.72 -7.06 -0.35
CA ASN A 13 -0.53 -6.28 0.00
C ASN A 13 -0.76 -4.77 -0.14
N LEU A 14 -1.51 -4.38 -1.18
CA LEU A 14 -1.84 -2.98 -1.46
C LEU A 14 -2.99 -2.48 -0.57
N TYR A 15 -4.03 -3.29 -0.40
CA TYR A 15 -5.28 -2.96 0.27
C TYR A 15 -5.65 -4.01 1.32
N GLN A 16 -6.26 -3.56 2.42
CA GLN A 16 -6.70 -4.48 3.48
C GLN A 16 -8.11 -5.00 3.17
N VAL A 17 -8.19 -6.12 2.45
CA VAL A 17 -9.47 -6.75 2.06
C VAL A 17 -10.22 -7.42 3.21
N LYS A 18 -9.56 -7.69 4.35
CA LYS A 18 -10.15 -8.38 5.50
C LYS A 18 -10.79 -7.45 6.53
N ASN A 19 -10.70 -6.14 6.33
CA ASN A 19 -11.30 -5.14 7.24
C ASN A 19 -12.78 -4.96 6.88
N GLN A 20 -13.62 -5.90 7.33
CA GLN A 20 -15.06 -5.96 7.02
C GLN A 20 -15.92 -5.40 8.15
N SER A 21 -15.36 -5.23 9.34
CA SER A 21 -16.00 -4.76 10.56
C SER A 21 -15.17 -3.68 11.25
N SER A 22 -15.82 -2.77 11.97
CA SER A 22 -15.14 -1.70 12.71
C SER A 22 -14.20 -2.18 13.83
N GLN A 23 -14.25 -3.46 14.21
CA GLN A 23 -13.36 -4.08 15.21
C GLN A 23 -12.13 -4.79 14.60
N ASP A 24 -12.10 -4.94 13.27
CA ASP A 24 -11.02 -5.57 12.52
C ASP A 24 -9.68 -4.81 12.48
N PRO A 25 -9.58 -3.47 12.71
CA PRO A 25 -8.30 -2.75 12.66
C PRO A 25 -7.27 -3.26 13.67
N LEU A 26 -7.72 -3.89 14.76
CA LEU A 26 -6.85 -4.45 15.80
C LEU A 26 -6.17 -5.74 15.33
N ASN A 27 -6.82 -6.52 14.47
CA ASN A 27 -6.34 -7.83 14.02
C ASN A 27 -5.69 -7.78 12.63
N PHE A 28 -5.97 -6.74 11.84
CA PHE A 28 -5.50 -6.63 10.46
C PHE A 28 -4.73 -5.32 10.26
N PRO A 29 -3.38 -5.35 10.30
CA PRO A 29 -2.59 -4.14 10.17
C PRO A 29 -2.84 -3.46 8.82
N ILE A 30 -2.65 -2.14 8.82
CA ILE A 30 -2.82 -1.31 7.63
C ILE A 30 -1.84 -1.71 6.52
N LYS A 31 -2.35 -1.69 5.28
CA LYS A 31 -1.60 -2.02 4.06
C LYS A 31 -1.02 -0.78 3.37
N LEU A 32 -0.27 -1.00 2.28
CA LEU A 32 0.53 0.03 1.63
C LEU A 32 -0.28 1.29 1.27
N ASN A 33 -1.51 1.12 0.76
CA ASN A 33 -2.40 2.23 0.43
C ASN A 33 -2.71 3.13 1.64
N ASN A 34 -3.00 2.52 2.80
CA ASN A 34 -3.28 3.25 4.03
C ASN A 34 -2.04 4.00 4.56
N LYS A 35 -0.85 3.39 4.42
CA LYS A 35 0.42 4.05 4.80
C LYS A 35 0.68 5.28 3.93
N LEU A 36 0.47 5.17 2.62
CA LEU A 36 0.60 6.29 1.68
C LEU A 36 -0.42 7.40 1.97
N ALA A 37 -1.69 7.05 2.20
CA ALA A 37 -2.73 8.02 2.54
C ALA A 37 -2.46 8.73 3.87
N SER A 38 -1.93 8.01 4.87
CA SER A 38 -1.51 8.60 6.14
C SER A 38 -0.36 9.59 5.94
N LEU A 39 0.67 9.21 5.17
CA LEU A 39 1.78 10.10 4.85
C LEU A 39 1.33 11.34 4.07
N GLN A 40 0.43 11.17 3.11
CA GLN A 40 -0.18 12.28 2.37
C GLN A 40 -0.87 13.25 3.33
N ARG A 41 -1.72 12.75 4.23
CA ARG A 41 -2.40 13.60 5.22
C ARG A 41 -1.41 14.36 6.11
N VAL A 42 -0.32 13.71 6.54
CA VAL A 42 0.73 14.37 7.33
C VAL A 42 1.38 15.50 6.53
N VAL A 43 1.72 15.24 5.26
CA VAL A 43 2.31 16.24 4.37
C VAL A 43 1.36 17.40 4.09
N GLU A 44 0.08 17.12 3.89
CA GLU A 44 -0.95 18.13 3.60
C GLU A 44 -1.42 18.88 4.85
N SER A 45 -1.17 18.37 6.05
CA SER A 45 -1.66 18.99 7.30
C SER A 45 -0.95 20.29 7.68
N GLY A 46 0.19 20.60 7.06
CA GLY A 46 0.98 21.79 7.36
C GLY A 46 1.19 22.68 6.15
N GLU A 47 1.25 23.99 6.37
CA GLU A 47 1.61 25.01 5.37
C GLU A 47 3.13 25.06 5.06
N TYR A 48 3.88 24.09 5.58
CA TYR A 48 5.34 24.02 5.49
C TYR A 48 5.76 22.86 4.58
N LYS A 49 7.00 22.92 4.05
CA LYS A 49 7.56 21.81 3.27
C LYS A 49 7.58 20.51 4.10
N PRO A 50 7.41 19.33 3.46
CA PRO A 50 7.49 18.05 4.14
C PRO A 50 8.78 17.88 4.95
N THR A 51 8.69 17.17 6.07
CA THR A 51 9.87 16.88 6.90
C THR A 51 10.83 15.92 6.18
N ALA A 52 12.10 15.92 6.57
CA ALA A 52 13.08 14.94 6.09
C ALA A 52 12.61 13.49 6.32
N GLY A 53 11.95 13.21 7.45
CA GLY A 53 11.35 11.92 7.75
C GLY A 53 10.24 11.54 6.76
N SER A 54 9.37 12.48 6.39
CA SER A 54 8.32 12.27 5.39
C SER A 54 8.89 11.85 4.03
N TYR A 55 10.02 12.44 3.61
CA TYR A 55 10.68 12.05 2.35
C TYR A 55 11.32 10.65 2.42
N ILE A 56 11.91 10.27 3.55
CA ILE A 56 12.48 8.92 3.76
C ILE A 56 11.36 7.88 3.68
N VAL A 57 10.30 8.07 4.46
CA VAL A 57 9.14 7.17 4.46
C VAL A 57 8.51 7.10 3.07
N PHE A 58 8.35 8.23 2.37
CA PHE A 58 7.85 8.22 1.00
C PHE A 58 8.71 7.36 0.07
N LYS A 59 10.04 7.47 0.16
CA LYS A 59 10.98 6.70 -0.67
C LYS A 59 10.84 5.20 -0.42
N GLU A 60 10.69 4.79 0.84
CA GLU A 60 10.48 3.39 1.21
C GLU A 60 9.14 2.86 0.69
N LEU A 61 8.05 3.57 0.96
CA LEU A 61 6.71 3.18 0.49
C LEU A 61 6.63 3.15 -1.05
N LYS A 62 7.30 4.08 -1.74
CA LYS A 62 7.40 4.09 -3.20
C LYS A 62 8.15 2.87 -3.71
N ALA A 63 9.22 2.45 -3.04
CA ALA A 63 9.97 1.26 -3.42
C ALA A 63 9.16 -0.03 -3.19
N GLU A 64 8.41 -0.11 -2.10
CA GLU A 64 7.45 -1.21 -1.86
C GLU A 64 6.38 -1.25 -2.95
N LEU A 65 5.77 -0.11 -3.29
CA LEU A 65 4.75 -0.03 -4.32
C LEU A 65 5.27 -0.48 -5.68
N ALA A 66 6.48 -0.05 -6.05
CA ALA A 66 7.12 -0.46 -7.29
C ALA A 66 7.32 -1.98 -7.37
N LYS A 67 7.61 -2.66 -6.26
CA LYS A 67 7.73 -4.12 -6.23
C LYS A 67 6.40 -4.80 -6.54
N GLU A 68 5.33 -4.38 -5.87
CA GLU A 68 3.98 -4.92 -6.09
C GLU A 68 3.50 -4.67 -7.53
N LEU A 69 3.72 -3.46 -8.06
CA LEU A 69 3.36 -3.12 -9.45
C LEU A 69 4.17 -3.93 -10.48
N ASN A 70 5.46 -4.13 -10.24
CA ASN A 70 6.28 -4.99 -11.11
C ASN A 70 5.82 -6.44 -11.08
N GLN A 71 5.39 -6.94 -9.91
CA GLN A 71 4.83 -8.28 -9.79
C GLN A 71 3.48 -8.39 -10.51
N LEU A 72 2.63 -7.38 -10.38
CA LEU A 72 1.36 -7.29 -11.11
C LEU A 72 1.60 -7.32 -12.63
N ASP A 73 2.49 -6.48 -13.13
CA ASP A 73 2.84 -6.42 -14.56
C ASP A 73 3.36 -7.76 -15.09
N LYS A 74 4.18 -8.48 -14.31
CA LYS A 74 4.62 -9.84 -14.67
C LYS A 74 3.47 -10.83 -14.78
N ILE A 75 2.53 -10.81 -13.83
CA ILE A 75 1.37 -11.70 -13.85
C ILE A 75 0.46 -11.39 -15.04
N LEU A 76 0.23 -10.11 -15.32
CA LEU A 76 -0.57 -9.64 -16.45
C LEU A 76 0.06 -9.96 -17.81
N LYS A 77 1.38 -9.90 -17.93
CA LYS A 77 2.10 -10.25 -19.18
C LYS A 77 2.25 -11.75 -19.40
N ALA A 78 2.18 -12.54 -18.33
CA ALA A 78 2.30 -14.00 -18.40
C ALA A 78 0.98 -14.70 -18.79
N HIS A 79 -0.13 -13.96 -18.84
CA HIS A 79 -1.45 -14.42 -19.28
C HIS A 79 -1.89 -13.65 -20.51
#